data_AF-A0AAP0FT58-F1
#
_entry.id   AF-A0AAP0FT58-F1
#
_cell.length_a   1.000
_cell.length_b   1.000
_cell.length_c   1.000
_cell.angle_alpha   90.00
_cell.angle_beta   90.00
_cell.angle_gamma   90.00
#
_symmetry.space_group_name_H-M   'P 1'
#
loop_
_entity.id
_entity.type
_entity.pdbx_description
1 polymer ?
#
loop_
_entity_poly.entity_id
_entity_poly.type
_entity_poly.pdbx_seq_one_letter_code
_entity_poly.pdbx_strand_id
1 'polypeptide(L)'
;MLRLLPLLLLFSSTLRTCSGGGGVTPVQLFIQCFSKAAHAPNLLALPNTASFNSVLFSSFQNQRFLLSPDAVKPSLIVSASNESHVQAAVSCARVADLGIRTRSGGHDYEGMSNTAARSVTGGNAPFITLDISALRSISFDAALATAWVQAGATVGEIYYAIGKKSDTLAFPAGICPTTGLGGHFSGGGIGPLTRKFGLSADNILDARIVDAQGRLLDRKAMGEDLFWAIRGAGSAGFGVAVAFKIRLVSIPPVVTTFNVVKTLRQNATGLVARWEEIAHEFDTNLFVRVIAQASKESDGTGTIQITFNSFYLGRLEELLAVALRSFPELGLTAADCTERSWLESTLFFNGDAGKPTETFLDRKQATNSSFKGKSDFVKVPIGGGGLEKIWWFMMEAAIEEPMVLILEPFGGKMSEIGEDAIAFPHRKGNLYNIQYFMRWFETEEAAIQKHLEWMRKLYAFMAPYVSGEPRAAYYNYKDIDLGRNVEGKGTTYSSAKVWGEKYFKAATAATQARDRPHGSRRRSSLPHPCDRERSRPALRPTTAMTRGRALAGDLTAGQAPATTSVCGRLPSRLAAAYP
;
A
#
# COMPACT_ATOMS: atom_id res chain seq x y z
N MET A 1 -51.23 -19.05 -72.45
CA MET A 1 -49.79 -19.23 -72.81
C MET A 1 -49.14 -17.85 -72.74
N LEU A 2 -48.32 -17.54 -71.73
CA LEU A 2 -46.84 -17.70 -71.70
C LEU A 2 -46.18 -16.95 -72.89
N ARG A 3 -45.24 -15.99 -72.78
CA ARG A 3 -44.02 -15.82 -71.96
C ARG A 3 -43.58 -14.33 -72.03
N LEU A 4 -43.29 -13.61 -70.94
CA LEU A 4 -42.00 -13.49 -70.21
C LEU A 4 -40.79 -13.05 -71.05
N LEU A 5 -40.48 -11.73 -71.03
CA LEU A 5 -39.19 -11.13 -71.38
C LEU A 5 -38.34 -10.95 -70.09
N PRO A 6 -37.02 -11.22 -70.10
CA PRO A 6 -36.16 -10.95 -68.95
C PRO A 6 -35.61 -9.52 -68.98
N LEU A 7 -35.70 -8.85 -67.83
CA LEU A 7 -35.11 -7.54 -67.56
C LEU A 7 -33.61 -7.70 -67.27
N LEU A 8 -32.76 -7.07 -68.08
CA LEU A 8 -31.32 -6.95 -67.80
C LEU A 8 -31.11 -5.96 -66.63
N LEU A 9 -30.67 -6.45 -65.47
CA LEU A 9 -30.15 -5.63 -64.37
C LEU A 9 -28.63 -5.56 -64.48
N LEU A 10 -28.12 -4.36 -64.80
CA LEU A 10 -26.71 -4.00 -64.75
C LEU A 10 -26.24 -3.95 -63.29
N PHE A 11 -25.53 -4.98 -62.84
CA PHE A 11 -24.73 -4.91 -61.61
C PHE A 11 -23.41 -4.18 -61.92
N SER A 12 -23.37 -2.87 -61.62
CA SER A 12 -22.11 -2.13 -61.52
C SER A 12 -21.43 -2.48 -60.20
N SER A 13 -20.43 -3.35 -60.27
CA SER A 13 -19.53 -3.65 -59.16
C SER A 13 -18.54 -2.49 -58.97
N THR A 14 -18.96 -1.46 -58.25
CA THR A 14 -17.99 -0.52 -57.67
C THR A 14 -17.20 -1.26 -56.59
N LEU A 15 -15.96 -1.67 -56.91
CA LEU A 15 -14.95 -1.91 -55.89
C LEU A 15 -14.76 -0.60 -55.12
N ARG A 16 -15.50 -0.44 -54.02
CA ARG A 16 -15.09 0.45 -52.95
C ARG A 16 -13.89 -0.21 -52.30
N THR A 17 -12.70 0.23 -52.70
CA THR A 17 -11.54 0.20 -51.82
C THR A 17 -11.89 1.05 -50.60
N CYS A 18 -12.47 0.42 -49.59
CA CYS A 18 -12.45 0.97 -48.24
C CYS A 18 -10.98 0.97 -47.81
N SER A 19 -10.28 2.07 -48.08
CA SER A 19 -9.10 2.47 -47.33
C SER A 19 -9.55 2.73 -45.90
N GLY A 20 -9.73 1.66 -45.12
CA GLY A 20 -9.86 1.74 -43.68
C GLY A 20 -8.53 2.26 -43.16
N GLY A 21 -8.45 3.55 -42.87
CA GLY A 21 -7.35 4.14 -42.11
C GLY A 21 -7.34 3.54 -40.71
N GLY A 22 -6.75 2.36 -40.56
CA GLY A 22 -6.55 1.71 -39.28
C GLY A 22 -5.47 2.46 -38.52
N GLY A 23 -5.87 3.48 -37.75
CA GLY A 23 -4.96 4.17 -36.85
C GLY A 23 -4.27 3.20 -35.89
N VAL A 24 -2.97 3.40 -35.63
CA VAL A 24 -2.21 2.62 -34.67
C VAL A 24 -2.85 2.76 -33.29
N THR A 25 -3.28 1.65 -32.68
CA THR A 25 -3.88 1.68 -31.34
C THR A 25 -2.84 2.11 -30.29
N PRO A 26 -3.25 2.68 -29.13
CA PRO A 26 -2.35 2.98 -28.02
C PRO A 26 -1.40 1.82 -27.66
N VAL A 27 -1.93 0.60 -27.62
CA VAL A 27 -1.16 -0.61 -27.30
C VAL A 27 -0.11 -0.91 -28.38
N GLN A 28 -0.47 -0.82 -29.67
CA GLN A 28 0.48 -1.01 -30.77
C GLN A 28 1.57 0.06 -30.78
N LEU A 29 1.21 1.32 -30.51
CA LEU A 29 2.16 2.43 -30.41
C LEU A 29 3.16 2.20 -29.28
N PHE A 30 2.68 1.73 -28.12
CA PHE A 30 3.53 1.34 -27.01
C PHE A 30 4.51 0.21 -27.39
N ILE A 31 4.02 -0.88 -28.00
CA ILE A 31 4.84 -2.04 -28.38
C ILE A 31 5.96 -1.60 -29.34
N GLN A 32 5.63 -0.78 -30.34
CA GLN A 32 6.61 -0.26 -31.31
C GLN A 32 7.66 0.61 -30.63
N CYS A 33 7.21 1.56 -29.79
CA CYS A 33 8.11 2.45 -29.05
C CYS A 33 9.03 1.66 -28.11
N PHE A 34 8.47 0.77 -27.30
CA PHE A 34 9.21 0.01 -26.31
C PHE A 34 10.21 -0.95 -26.95
N SER A 35 9.79 -1.70 -27.98
CA SER A 35 10.70 -2.63 -28.67
C SER A 35 11.90 -1.92 -29.28
N LYS A 36 11.70 -0.68 -29.79
CA LYS A 36 12.79 0.14 -30.30
C LYS A 36 13.70 0.69 -29.20
N ALA A 37 13.12 1.17 -28.09
CA ALA A 37 13.87 1.84 -27.02
C ALA A 37 14.60 0.86 -26.09
N ALA A 38 14.00 -0.30 -25.80
CA ALA A 38 14.55 -1.29 -24.86
C ALA A 38 15.38 -2.38 -25.54
N HIS A 39 15.26 -2.54 -26.87
CA HIS A 39 15.87 -3.65 -27.63
C HIS A 39 15.54 -5.05 -27.08
N ALA A 40 14.40 -5.20 -26.38
CA ALA A 40 14.04 -6.41 -25.65
C ALA A 40 12.53 -6.72 -25.75
N PRO A 41 12.02 -7.12 -26.93
CA PRO A 41 10.59 -7.39 -27.13
C PRO A 41 10.08 -8.59 -26.32
N ASN A 42 10.96 -9.51 -25.94
CA ASN A 42 10.66 -10.68 -25.11
C ASN A 42 10.24 -10.33 -23.68
N LEU A 43 10.36 -9.07 -23.26
CA LEU A 43 9.88 -8.59 -21.95
C LEU A 43 8.39 -8.25 -21.95
N LEU A 44 7.73 -8.29 -23.11
CA LEU A 44 6.31 -8.01 -23.26
C LEU A 44 5.49 -9.30 -23.18
N ALA A 45 4.59 -9.39 -22.21
CA ALA A 45 3.56 -10.41 -22.19
C ALA A 45 2.25 -9.82 -22.72
N LEU A 46 1.76 -10.38 -23.82
CA LEU A 46 0.55 -9.93 -24.52
C LEU A 46 -0.68 -10.73 -24.10
N PRO A 47 -1.89 -10.12 -24.06
CA PRO A 47 -3.12 -10.85 -23.73
C PRO A 47 -3.32 -12.09 -24.60
N ASN A 48 -4.06 -13.07 -24.08
CA ASN A 48 -4.36 -14.36 -24.75
C ASN A 48 -3.13 -15.24 -25.05
N THR A 49 -2.00 -14.99 -24.38
CA THR A 49 -0.83 -15.86 -24.42
C THR A 49 -0.65 -16.58 -23.07
N ALA A 50 -0.02 -17.76 -23.10
CA ALA A 50 0.29 -18.50 -21.87
C ALA A 50 1.24 -17.72 -20.94
N SER A 51 2.18 -16.95 -21.52
CA SER A 51 3.11 -16.11 -20.77
C SER A 51 2.40 -14.99 -20.01
N PHE A 52 1.33 -14.41 -20.55
CA PHE A 52 0.57 -13.36 -19.87
C PHE A 52 -0.08 -13.83 -18.57
N ASN A 53 -0.80 -14.96 -18.60
CA ASN A 53 -1.43 -15.48 -17.39
C ASN A 53 -0.38 -15.94 -16.36
N SER A 54 0.69 -16.60 -16.82
CA SER A 54 1.79 -17.01 -15.95
C SER A 54 2.42 -15.82 -15.21
N VAL A 55 2.77 -14.76 -15.96
CA VAL A 55 3.33 -13.53 -15.36
C VAL A 55 2.29 -12.84 -14.49
N LEU A 56 1.05 -12.67 -14.93
CA LEU A 56 -0.01 -12.00 -14.16
C LEU A 56 -0.24 -12.68 -12.81
N PHE A 57 -0.27 -14.01 -12.76
CA PHE A 57 -0.59 -14.77 -11.55
C PHE A 57 0.62 -14.98 -10.63
N SER A 58 1.85 -14.90 -11.16
CA SER A 58 3.10 -15.21 -10.44
C SER A 58 3.28 -14.54 -9.06
N SER A 59 2.70 -13.35 -8.87
CA SER A 59 2.83 -12.55 -7.66
C SER A 59 1.50 -11.90 -7.25
N PHE A 60 0.37 -12.50 -7.62
CA PHE A 60 -0.95 -11.99 -7.23
C PHE A 60 -1.32 -12.49 -5.84
N GLN A 61 -1.34 -11.60 -4.84
CA GLN A 61 -1.42 -12.01 -3.44
C GLN A 61 -2.86 -12.00 -2.86
N ASN A 62 -3.82 -11.38 -3.56
CA ASN A 62 -5.21 -11.29 -3.13
C ASN A 62 -6.15 -11.73 -4.24
N GLN A 63 -6.58 -13.00 -4.25
CA GLN A 63 -7.33 -13.55 -5.38
C GLN A 63 -8.66 -12.84 -5.69
N ARG A 64 -9.22 -12.08 -4.72
CA ARG A 64 -10.43 -11.26 -4.89
C ARG A 64 -10.40 -10.41 -6.16
N PHE A 65 -9.26 -9.80 -6.48
CA PHE A 65 -9.13 -8.94 -7.66
C PHE A 65 -8.80 -9.67 -8.94
N LEU A 66 -8.36 -10.91 -8.85
CA LEU A 66 -8.12 -11.73 -10.02
C LEU A 66 -9.42 -12.33 -10.54
N LEU A 67 -10.28 -12.72 -9.61
CA LEU A 67 -11.53 -13.42 -9.86
C LEU A 67 -12.72 -12.48 -10.10
N SER A 68 -12.62 -11.22 -9.64
CA SER A 68 -13.71 -10.25 -9.79
C SER A 68 -14.04 -9.95 -11.25
N PRO A 69 -15.31 -10.03 -11.67
CA PRO A 69 -15.74 -9.67 -13.02
C PRO A 69 -15.59 -8.16 -13.33
N ASP A 70 -15.48 -7.33 -12.30
CA ASP A 70 -15.28 -5.89 -12.39
C ASP A 70 -13.81 -5.46 -12.40
N ALA A 71 -12.89 -6.41 -12.25
CA ALA A 71 -11.46 -6.15 -12.36
C ALA A 71 -11.04 -6.05 -13.84
N VAL A 72 -10.61 -4.85 -14.21
CA VAL A 72 -9.99 -4.59 -15.52
C VAL A 72 -8.54 -5.02 -15.47
N LYS A 73 -8.20 -5.97 -16.35
CA LYS A 73 -6.85 -6.52 -16.53
C LYS A 73 -5.99 -5.59 -17.39
N PRO A 74 -4.65 -5.65 -17.27
CA PRO A 74 -3.76 -4.80 -18.06
C PRO A 74 -3.84 -5.16 -19.55
N SER A 75 -3.63 -4.16 -20.40
CA SER A 75 -3.55 -4.34 -21.86
C SER A 75 -2.31 -5.13 -22.29
N LEU A 76 -1.23 -5.08 -21.51
CA LEU A 76 -0.03 -5.94 -21.59
C LEU A 76 0.78 -5.82 -20.29
N ILE A 77 1.75 -6.71 -20.11
CA ILE A 77 2.69 -6.66 -18.99
C ILE A 77 4.10 -6.44 -19.53
N VAL A 78 4.85 -5.54 -18.92
CA VAL A 78 6.28 -5.33 -19.16
C VAL A 78 7.06 -5.87 -17.96
N SER A 79 7.84 -6.93 -18.17
CA SER A 79 8.71 -7.52 -17.15
C SER A 79 10.10 -6.88 -17.22
N ALA A 80 10.26 -5.71 -16.60
CA ALA A 80 11.52 -5.00 -16.60
C ALA A 80 12.58 -5.75 -15.78
N SER A 81 13.78 -5.88 -16.32
CA SER A 81 14.93 -6.54 -15.69
C SER A 81 16.09 -5.59 -15.35
N ASN A 82 16.01 -4.32 -15.75
CA ASN A 82 16.97 -3.27 -15.43
C ASN A 82 16.29 -1.89 -15.45
N GLU A 83 17.03 -0.86 -15.09
CA GLU A 83 16.50 0.51 -14.95
C GLU A 83 16.14 1.15 -16.30
N SER A 84 16.89 0.88 -17.38
CA SER A 84 16.60 1.42 -18.70
C SER A 84 15.29 0.87 -19.28
N HIS A 85 14.93 -0.39 -18.98
CA HIS A 85 13.63 -0.95 -19.32
C HIS A 85 12.49 -0.19 -18.64
N VAL A 86 12.68 0.23 -17.38
CA VAL A 86 11.70 1.05 -16.65
C VAL A 86 11.57 2.44 -17.30
N GLN A 87 12.69 3.09 -17.63
CA GLN A 87 12.70 4.39 -18.32
C GLN A 87 11.99 4.32 -19.68
N ALA A 88 12.26 3.29 -20.48
CA ALA A 88 11.62 3.05 -21.75
C ALA A 88 10.11 2.82 -21.58
N ALA A 89 9.70 1.99 -20.62
CA ALA A 89 8.28 1.72 -20.34
C ALA A 89 7.54 3.02 -19.96
N VAL A 90 8.11 3.85 -19.08
CA VAL A 90 7.48 5.11 -18.68
C VAL A 90 7.38 6.08 -19.86
N SER A 91 8.48 6.25 -20.61
CA SER A 91 8.52 7.15 -21.77
C SER A 91 7.53 6.75 -22.85
N CYS A 92 7.47 5.45 -23.18
CA CYS A 92 6.59 4.93 -24.22
C CYS A 92 5.12 4.89 -23.79
N ALA A 93 4.83 4.62 -22.51
CA ALA A 93 3.46 4.70 -21.99
C ALA A 93 2.92 6.13 -22.07
N ARG A 94 3.77 7.13 -21.79
CA ARG A 94 3.42 8.55 -21.97
C ARG A 94 3.12 8.89 -23.43
N VAL A 95 3.95 8.42 -24.37
CA VAL A 95 3.72 8.64 -25.81
C VAL A 95 2.43 7.96 -26.29
N ALA A 96 2.12 6.79 -25.73
CA ALA A 96 0.96 5.99 -26.09
C ALA A 96 -0.32 6.34 -25.31
N ASP A 97 -0.28 7.31 -24.39
CA ASP A 97 -1.39 7.63 -23.47
C ASP A 97 -1.92 6.40 -22.70
N LEU A 98 -1.00 5.54 -22.25
CA LEU A 98 -1.30 4.36 -21.43
C LEU A 98 -1.03 4.65 -19.95
N GLY A 99 -1.97 4.28 -19.09
CA GLY A 99 -1.71 4.24 -17.65
C GLY A 99 -0.65 3.20 -17.30
N ILE A 100 0.07 3.42 -16.19
CA ILE A 100 1.03 2.44 -15.66
C ILE A 100 0.56 1.99 -14.29
N ARG A 101 0.56 0.69 -14.04
CA ARG A 101 0.48 0.09 -12.69
C ARG A 101 1.76 -0.67 -12.42
N THR A 102 2.52 -0.22 -11.43
CA THR A 102 3.81 -0.82 -11.09
C THR A 102 3.60 -1.96 -10.10
N ARG A 103 4.23 -3.10 -10.36
CA ARG A 103 4.24 -4.25 -9.46
C ARG A 103 5.65 -4.61 -9.03
N SER A 104 5.85 -4.67 -7.72
CA SER A 104 7.03 -5.27 -7.09
C SER A 104 6.69 -6.68 -6.59
N GLY A 105 6.19 -6.83 -5.35
CA GLY A 105 5.77 -8.13 -4.79
C GLY A 105 4.25 -8.43 -4.87
N GLY A 106 3.45 -7.48 -5.38
CA GLY A 106 2.02 -7.70 -5.65
C GLY A 106 1.08 -7.82 -4.44
N HIS A 107 1.53 -7.35 -3.27
CA HIS A 107 0.81 -7.33 -1.98
C HIS A 107 -0.20 -6.18 -1.80
N ASP A 108 -0.60 -5.46 -2.87
CA ASP A 108 -1.56 -4.37 -2.73
C ASP A 108 -2.93 -4.90 -2.27
N TYR A 109 -3.41 -4.42 -1.11
CA TYR A 109 -4.64 -4.92 -0.47
C TYR A 109 -5.89 -4.73 -1.33
N GLU A 110 -5.83 -3.80 -2.29
CA GLU A 110 -6.92 -3.45 -3.20
C GLU A 110 -6.57 -3.75 -4.66
N GLY A 111 -5.57 -4.62 -4.90
CA GLY A 111 -5.18 -5.10 -6.22
C GLY A 111 -4.60 -4.04 -7.16
N MET A 112 -4.36 -2.82 -6.69
CA MET A 112 -4.08 -1.66 -7.55
C MET A 112 -2.74 -1.73 -8.30
N SER A 113 -1.83 -2.60 -7.89
CA SER A 113 -0.58 -2.89 -8.61
C SER A 113 -0.80 -3.71 -9.89
N ASN A 114 -1.97 -4.35 -10.04
CA ASN A 114 -2.25 -5.33 -11.10
C ASN A 114 -3.51 -5.05 -11.89
N THR A 115 -4.55 -4.52 -11.23
CA THR A 115 -5.88 -4.36 -11.81
C THR A 115 -6.39 -2.94 -11.63
N ALA A 116 -7.31 -2.54 -12.48
CA ALA A 116 -8.10 -1.33 -12.28
C ALA A 116 -9.57 -1.72 -12.06
N ALA A 117 -10.29 -1.00 -11.21
CA ALA A 117 -11.73 -1.23 -11.08
C ALA A 117 -12.47 -0.66 -12.30
N ARG A 118 -13.56 -1.29 -12.74
CA ARG A 118 -14.40 -0.76 -13.82
C ARG A 118 -14.92 0.65 -13.49
N SER A 119 -14.91 1.54 -14.48
CA SER A 119 -15.46 2.89 -14.39
C SER A 119 -16.99 2.82 -14.45
N VAL A 120 -17.65 3.52 -13.53
CA VAL A 120 -19.12 3.59 -13.44
C VAL A 120 -19.72 4.29 -14.66
N THR A 121 -18.94 5.10 -15.40
CA THR A 121 -19.41 5.81 -16.61
C THR A 121 -18.96 5.17 -17.92
N GLY A 122 -18.40 3.96 -17.89
CA GLY A 122 -17.76 3.34 -19.05
C GLY A 122 -16.40 3.98 -19.40
N GLY A 123 -15.58 3.25 -20.16
CA GLY A 123 -14.30 3.73 -20.68
C GLY A 123 -13.16 3.82 -19.65
N ASN A 124 -12.69 2.68 -19.14
CA ASN A 124 -11.40 2.67 -18.42
C ASN A 124 -10.29 3.06 -19.38
N ALA A 125 -9.41 3.98 -18.95
CA ALA A 125 -8.17 4.22 -19.66
C ALA A 125 -7.37 2.90 -19.71
N PRO A 126 -6.90 2.46 -20.89
CA PRO A 126 -6.05 1.29 -20.98
C PRO A 126 -4.77 1.52 -20.19
N PHE A 127 -4.24 0.45 -19.61
CA PHE A 127 -3.03 0.53 -18.80
C PHE A 127 -2.14 -0.69 -19.00
N ILE A 128 -0.85 -0.49 -18.78
CA ILE A 128 0.13 -1.56 -18.69
C ILE A 128 0.42 -1.89 -17.23
N THR A 129 0.74 -3.16 -16.96
CA THR A 129 1.43 -3.51 -15.71
C THR A 129 2.94 -3.47 -15.99
N LEU A 130 3.66 -2.66 -15.23
CA LEU A 130 5.12 -2.63 -15.22
C LEU A 130 5.59 -3.47 -14.03
N ASP A 131 5.98 -4.70 -14.32
CA ASP A 131 6.52 -5.63 -13.34
C ASP A 131 8.03 -5.39 -13.20
N ILE A 132 8.45 -5.02 -11.99
CA ILE A 132 9.85 -4.75 -11.65
C ILE A 132 10.45 -5.85 -10.77
N SER A 133 9.79 -6.99 -10.59
CA SER A 133 10.21 -8.08 -9.70
C SER A 133 11.59 -8.66 -10.01
N ALA A 134 12.06 -8.51 -11.26
CA ALA A 134 13.41 -8.93 -11.66
C ALA A 134 14.50 -7.91 -11.25
N LEU A 135 14.15 -6.66 -10.92
CA LEU A 135 15.06 -5.69 -10.30
C LEU A 135 15.18 -6.03 -8.80
N ARG A 136 16.01 -7.01 -8.46
CA ARG A 136 16.14 -7.55 -7.09
C ARG A 136 17.58 -7.68 -6.61
N SER A 137 18.52 -6.97 -7.22
CA SER A 137 19.92 -6.98 -6.74
C SER A 137 20.03 -6.34 -5.36
N ILE A 138 20.91 -6.91 -4.53
CA ILE A 138 21.26 -6.41 -3.20
C ILE A 138 22.78 -6.27 -3.15
N SER A 139 23.28 -5.06 -2.87
CA SER A 139 24.71 -4.75 -2.78
C SER A 139 25.02 -4.10 -1.44
N PHE A 140 25.89 -4.74 -0.67
CA PHE A 140 26.25 -4.31 0.69
C PHE A 140 27.50 -3.45 0.70
N ASP A 141 27.48 -2.44 1.54
CA ASP A 141 28.66 -1.73 2.03
C ASP A 141 28.75 -1.98 3.54
N ALA A 142 29.57 -2.96 3.91
CA ALA A 142 29.75 -3.38 5.30
C ALA A 142 30.46 -2.29 6.13
N ALA A 143 31.37 -1.52 5.53
CA ALA A 143 32.09 -0.46 6.22
C ALA A 143 31.15 0.67 6.67
N LEU A 144 30.11 0.95 5.87
CA LEU A 144 29.11 1.96 6.16
C LEU A 144 27.85 1.43 6.83
N ALA A 145 27.73 0.10 7.03
CA ALA A 145 26.49 -0.56 7.42
C ALA A 145 25.29 -0.13 6.55
N THR A 146 25.49 -0.09 5.22
CA THR A 146 24.43 0.27 4.26
C THR A 146 24.28 -0.79 3.18
N ALA A 147 23.16 -0.76 2.48
CA ALA A 147 22.97 -1.57 1.28
C ALA A 147 22.16 -0.82 0.22
N TRP A 148 22.50 -1.01 -1.05
CA TRP A 148 21.59 -0.72 -2.15
C TRP A 148 20.74 -1.95 -2.43
N VAL A 149 19.42 -1.78 -2.38
CA VAL A 149 18.44 -2.83 -2.64
C VAL A 149 17.51 -2.38 -3.75
N GLN A 150 17.36 -3.20 -4.79
CA GLN A 150 16.41 -2.88 -5.85
C GLN A 150 14.96 -3.13 -5.39
N ALA A 151 14.04 -2.31 -5.89
CA ALA A 151 12.67 -2.24 -5.42
C ALA A 151 11.82 -3.47 -5.75
N GLY A 152 12.27 -4.35 -6.64
CA GLY A 152 11.65 -5.64 -6.95
C GLY A 152 12.04 -6.79 -6.03
N ALA A 153 13.05 -6.59 -5.17
CA ALA A 153 13.36 -7.55 -4.12
C ALA A 153 12.19 -7.68 -3.11
N THR A 154 12.20 -8.74 -2.32
CA THR A 154 11.23 -8.97 -1.23
C THR A 154 11.84 -8.75 0.14
N VAL A 155 10.99 -8.61 1.16
CA VAL A 155 11.40 -8.56 2.58
C VAL A 155 12.21 -9.80 2.96
N GLY A 156 11.79 -10.98 2.52
CA GLY A 156 12.51 -12.23 2.74
C GLY A 156 13.90 -12.22 2.11
N GLU A 157 14.02 -11.79 0.84
CA GLU A 157 15.31 -11.70 0.15
C GLU A 157 16.29 -10.77 0.88
N ILE A 158 15.84 -9.62 1.42
CA ILE A 158 16.74 -8.75 2.21
C ILE A 158 17.10 -9.34 3.56
N TYR A 159 16.17 -9.99 4.26
CA TYR A 159 16.45 -10.63 5.55
C TYR A 159 17.47 -11.74 5.39
N TYR A 160 17.25 -12.62 4.41
CA TYR A 160 18.20 -13.68 4.07
C TYR A 160 19.58 -13.12 3.72
N ALA A 161 19.63 -12.12 2.84
CA ALA A 161 20.90 -11.53 2.41
C ALA A 161 21.66 -10.86 3.57
N ILE A 162 20.97 -10.15 4.47
CA ILE A 162 21.58 -9.54 5.66
C ILE A 162 22.06 -10.63 6.63
N GLY A 163 21.19 -11.56 7.01
CA GLY A 163 21.50 -12.57 8.02
C GLY A 163 22.59 -13.57 7.59
N LYS A 164 22.79 -13.77 6.28
CA LYS A 164 23.94 -14.53 5.76
C LYS A 164 25.25 -13.73 5.75
N LYS A 165 25.18 -12.40 5.83
CA LYS A 165 26.35 -11.50 5.84
C LYS A 165 26.79 -11.10 7.24
N SER A 166 25.84 -11.00 8.18
CA SER A 166 26.09 -10.58 9.55
C SER A 166 25.00 -11.11 10.47
N ASP A 167 25.40 -11.54 11.66
CA ASP A 167 24.53 -11.90 12.79
C ASP A 167 24.18 -10.69 13.67
N THR A 168 24.87 -9.56 13.49
CA THR A 168 24.77 -8.36 14.31
C THR A 168 24.15 -7.16 13.57
N LEU A 169 23.70 -7.36 12.33
CA LEU A 169 22.99 -6.38 11.54
C LEU A 169 21.58 -6.87 11.18
N ALA A 170 20.65 -5.94 11.14
CA ALA A 170 19.28 -6.17 10.72
C ALA A 170 18.77 -5.00 9.87
N PHE A 171 17.53 -5.10 9.39
CA PHE A 171 16.81 -3.98 8.80
C PHE A 171 15.34 -3.98 9.29
N PRO A 172 14.79 -2.84 9.75
CA PRO A 172 13.42 -2.76 10.21
C PRO A 172 12.45 -2.80 9.03
N ALA A 173 11.83 -3.96 8.79
CA ALA A 173 10.77 -4.14 7.80
C ALA A 173 9.65 -5.03 8.35
N GLY A 174 8.66 -5.33 7.50
CA GLY A 174 7.50 -6.14 7.84
C GLY A 174 7.82 -7.61 8.08
N ILE A 175 6.77 -8.37 8.41
CA ILE A 175 6.88 -9.80 8.73
C ILE A 175 6.78 -10.67 7.48
N CYS A 176 5.91 -10.32 6.53
CA CYS A 176 5.58 -11.16 5.38
C CYS A 176 6.75 -11.26 4.38
N PRO A 177 7.37 -12.43 4.19
CA PRO A 177 8.57 -12.58 3.36
C PRO A 177 8.40 -12.18 1.89
N THR A 178 7.22 -12.44 1.31
CA THR A 178 6.95 -12.22 -0.12
C THR A 178 6.56 -10.78 -0.46
N THR A 179 6.45 -9.89 0.54
CA THR A 179 6.15 -8.48 0.31
C THR A 179 7.32 -7.79 -0.39
N GLY A 180 7.03 -7.11 -1.51
CA GLY A 180 8.05 -6.44 -2.31
C GLY A 180 8.44 -5.07 -1.77
N LEU A 181 9.74 -4.74 -1.81
CA LEU A 181 10.30 -3.54 -1.18
C LEU A 181 9.71 -2.24 -1.75
N GLY A 182 9.47 -2.18 -3.07
CA GLY A 182 8.96 -0.98 -3.74
C GLY A 182 7.66 -0.45 -3.15
N GLY A 183 6.70 -1.33 -2.87
CA GLY A 183 5.46 -0.96 -2.19
C GLY A 183 5.68 -0.77 -0.68
N HIS A 184 6.36 -1.72 -0.06
CA HIS A 184 6.54 -1.75 1.40
C HIS A 184 7.24 -0.51 1.94
N PHE A 185 8.43 -0.19 1.40
CA PHE A 185 9.23 0.96 1.82
C PHE A 185 8.55 2.27 1.49
N SER A 186 7.94 2.37 0.30
CA SER A 186 7.36 3.64 -0.10
C SER A 186 6.09 4.01 0.65
N GLY A 187 5.39 3.04 1.24
CA GLY A 187 4.26 3.28 2.15
C GLY A 187 4.61 3.33 3.63
N GLY A 188 5.89 3.25 4.02
CA GLY A 188 6.33 3.30 5.42
C GLY A 188 7.12 2.06 5.83
N GLY A 189 6.40 0.96 6.09
CA GLY A 189 6.97 -0.33 6.50
C GLY A 189 7.00 -0.50 8.02
N ILE A 190 5.88 -0.94 8.59
CA ILE A 190 5.74 -1.34 10.00
C ILE A 190 6.19 -2.80 10.16
N GLY A 191 6.87 -3.09 11.27
CA GLY A 191 7.17 -4.44 11.69
C GLY A 191 7.80 -4.53 13.08
N PRO A 192 8.37 -5.68 13.46
CA PRO A 192 8.77 -5.96 14.85
C PRO A 192 9.83 -5.00 15.40
N LEU A 193 10.73 -4.50 14.54
CA LEU A 193 11.79 -3.58 14.91
C LEU A 193 11.36 -2.11 14.98
N THR A 194 10.09 -1.80 14.67
CA THR A 194 9.61 -0.42 14.53
C THR A 194 9.74 0.39 15.83
N ARG A 195 9.52 -0.21 17.00
CA ARG A 195 9.67 0.49 18.29
C ARG A 195 11.10 0.91 18.60
N LYS A 196 12.11 0.20 18.11
CA LYS A 196 13.53 0.51 18.37
C LYS A 196 14.14 1.40 17.30
N PHE A 197 13.79 1.16 16.04
CA PHE A 197 14.50 1.75 14.89
C PHE A 197 13.61 2.58 13.96
N GLY A 198 12.31 2.68 14.24
CA GLY A 198 11.35 3.32 13.33
C GLY A 198 10.97 2.42 12.15
N LEU A 199 10.31 3.01 11.15
CA LEU A 199 9.83 2.32 9.97
C LEU A 199 10.98 1.97 9.01
N SER A 200 10.72 1.11 8.02
CA SER A 200 11.64 0.92 6.89
C SER A 200 12.00 2.25 6.24
N ALA A 201 10.99 3.09 5.99
CA ALA A 201 11.12 4.40 5.37
C ALA A 201 11.98 5.40 6.17
N ASP A 202 11.99 5.28 7.51
CA ASP A 202 12.85 6.11 8.36
C ASP A 202 14.34 5.76 8.20
N ASN A 203 14.64 4.56 7.69
CA ASN A 203 15.99 4.02 7.53
C ASN A 203 16.48 4.05 6.06
N ILE A 204 15.83 4.84 5.20
CA ILE A 204 16.25 5.07 3.81
C ILE A 204 17.11 6.32 3.72
N LEU A 205 18.31 6.16 3.16
CA LEU A 205 19.33 7.20 3.01
C LEU A 205 19.29 7.88 1.63
N ASP A 206 18.92 7.11 0.59
CA ASP A 206 18.84 7.53 -0.81
C ASP A 206 17.85 6.60 -1.55
N ALA A 207 17.42 7.00 -2.74
CA ALA A 207 16.57 6.18 -3.61
C ALA A 207 16.85 6.52 -5.08
N ARG A 208 16.59 5.56 -5.97
CA ARG A 208 16.53 5.80 -7.41
C ARG A 208 15.09 5.68 -7.88
N ILE A 209 14.60 6.68 -8.60
CA ILE A 209 13.23 6.76 -9.13
C ILE A 209 13.24 7.14 -10.59
N VAL A 210 12.36 6.53 -11.37
CA VAL A 210 12.02 7.00 -12.73
C VAL A 210 10.80 7.92 -12.65
N ASP A 211 10.98 9.18 -13.03
CA ASP A 211 9.93 10.18 -13.01
C ASP A 211 8.99 10.10 -14.23
N ALA A 212 7.99 10.98 -14.29
CA ALA A 212 7.00 11.01 -15.37
C ALA A 212 7.58 11.34 -16.76
N GLN A 213 8.82 11.85 -16.82
CA GLN A 213 9.54 12.13 -18.07
C GLN A 213 10.45 10.97 -18.48
N GLY A 214 10.52 9.90 -17.69
CA GLY A 214 11.41 8.76 -17.94
C GLY A 214 12.85 9.00 -17.50
N ARG A 215 13.12 10.04 -16.69
CA ARG A 215 14.45 10.32 -16.17
C ARG A 215 14.69 9.51 -14.90
N LEU A 216 15.88 8.90 -14.79
CA LEU A 216 16.33 8.24 -13.57
C LEU A 216 16.95 9.30 -12.64
N LEU A 217 16.38 9.45 -11.45
CA LEU A 217 16.80 10.43 -10.46
C LEU A 217 17.25 9.71 -9.19
N ASP A 218 18.41 10.10 -8.65
CA ASP A 218 18.80 9.80 -7.28
C ASP A 218 18.22 10.86 -6.31
N ARG A 219 18.51 10.76 -5.00
CA ARG A 219 18.04 11.74 -4.02
C ARG A 219 18.41 13.18 -4.39
N LYS A 220 19.67 13.40 -4.82
CA LYS A 220 20.16 14.73 -5.18
C LYS A 220 19.38 15.31 -6.36
N ALA A 221 19.15 14.51 -7.41
CA ALA A 221 18.46 14.93 -8.61
C ALA A 221 16.95 15.06 -8.43
N MET A 222 16.33 14.24 -7.56
CA MET A 222 14.88 14.31 -7.28
C MET A 222 14.51 15.44 -6.31
N GLY A 223 15.46 15.90 -5.51
CA GLY A 223 15.22 16.90 -4.47
C GLY A 223 14.58 16.31 -3.20
N GLU A 224 14.66 17.06 -2.10
CA GLU A 224 14.23 16.56 -0.80
C GLU A 224 12.71 16.38 -0.68
N ASP A 225 11.91 17.18 -1.38
CA ASP A 225 10.44 17.08 -1.33
C ASP A 225 9.96 15.74 -1.91
N LEU A 226 10.45 15.36 -3.09
CA LEU A 226 10.13 14.07 -3.69
C LEU A 226 10.74 12.91 -2.88
N PHE A 227 11.96 13.07 -2.37
CA PHE A 227 12.58 12.07 -1.50
C PHE A 227 11.81 11.86 -0.18
N TRP A 228 11.22 12.92 0.38
CA TRP A 228 10.31 12.86 1.52
C TRP A 228 9.00 12.15 1.15
N ALA A 229 8.39 12.50 0.02
CA ALA A 229 7.11 11.96 -0.41
C ALA A 229 7.16 10.44 -0.62
N ILE A 230 8.21 9.94 -1.27
CA ILE A 230 8.36 8.49 -1.54
C ILE A 230 8.68 7.67 -0.29
N ARG A 231 8.90 8.31 0.87
CA ARG A 231 9.10 7.65 2.17
C ARG A 231 7.81 7.75 2.99
N GLY A 232 6.75 7.10 2.55
CA GLY A 232 5.50 6.97 3.32
C GLY A 232 4.21 7.20 2.54
N ALA A 233 4.24 7.99 1.45
CA ALA A 233 3.02 8.30 0.67
C ALA A 233 2.66 7.25 -0.39
N GLY A 234 3.52 6.26 -0.59
CA GLY A 234 3.49 5.33 -1.72
C GLY A 234 4.07 5.96 -2.99
N SER A 235 5.04 5.30 -3.62
CA SER A 235 5.74 5.85 -4.79
C SER A 235 4.86 5.97 -6.04
N ALA A 236 3.78 5.18 -6.12
CA ALA A 236 2.91 5.08 -7.29
C ALA A 236 2.29 6.42 -7.75
N GLY A 237 2.18 7.41 -6.86
CA GLY A 237 1.70 8.76 -7.18
C GLY A 237 2.77 9.68 -7.78
N PHE A 238 4.05 9.35 -7.61
CA PHE A 238 5.20 10.25 -7.85
C PHE A 238 6.19 9.72 -8.90
N GLY A 239 6.21 8.40 -9.16
CA GLY A 239 7.07 7.79 -10.17
C GLY A 239 7.20 6.27 -9.97
N VAL A 240 8.27 5.69 -10.53
CA VAL A 240 8.61 4.28 -10.35
C VAL A 240 9.92 4.18 -9.56
N ALA A 241 9.82 3.90 -8.25
CA ALA A 241 11.02 3.63 -7.45
C ALA A 241 11.65 2.30 -7.91
N VAL A 242 12.93 2.33 -8.23
CA VAL A 242 13.68 1.17 -8.77
C VAL A 242 14.75 0.65 -7.80
N ALA A 243 15.24 1.49 -6.88
CA ALA A 243 16.14 1.07 -5.82
C ALA A 243 16.11 2.01 -4.61
N PHE A 244 16.54 1.51 -3.46
CA PHE A 244 16.71 2.26 -2.22
C PHE A 244 18.10 2.00 -1.64
N LYS A 245 18.74 3.03 -1.09
CA LYS A 245 19.89 2.88 -0.21
C LYS A 245 19.38 2.84 1.23
N ILE A 246 19.56 1.71 1.89
CA ILE A 246 19.10 1.47 3.25
C ILE A 246 20.25 1.55 4.25
N ARG A 247 19.94 2.03 5.47
CA ARG A 247 20.80 1.93 6.64
C ARG A 247 20.47 0.62 7.38
N LEU A 248 21.47 -0.22 7.57
CA LEU A 248 21.36 -1.41 8.42
C LEU A 248 21.50 -0.99 9.89
N VAL A 249 20.80 -1.69 10.77
CA VAL A 249 20.76 -1.38 12.20
C VAL A 249 21.48 -2.45 13.00
N SER A 250 22.20 -2.04 14.04
CA SER A 250 22.94 -2.96 14.91
C SER A 250 21.99 -3.66 15.89
N ILE A 251 22.15 -4.97 16.01
CA ILE A 251 21.40 -5.85 16.91
C ILE A 251 22.36 -6.80 17.64
N PRO A 252 21.97 -7.34 18.80
CA PRO A 252 22.72 -8.45 19.40
C PRO A 252 22.66 -9.69 18.50
N PRO A 253 23.68 -10.56 18.54
CA PRO A 253 23.73 -11.78 17.73
C PRO A 253 22.69 -12.83 18.16
N VAL A 254 22.20 -12.72 19.40
CA VAL A 254 21.17 -13.59 19.96
C VAL A 254 19.93 -12.75 20.26
N VAL A 255 18.77 -13.26 19.85
CA VAL A 255 17.46 -12.72 20.19
C VAL A 255 16.61 -13.80 20.84
N THR A 256 15.65 -13.41 21.66
CA THR A 256 14.76 -14.34 22.35
C THR A 256 13.33 -14.15 21.87
N THR A 257 12.67 -15.22 21.42
CA THR A 257 11.27 -15.19 20.97
C THR A 257 10.35 -15.94 21.92
N PHE A 258 9.09 -15.54 22.03
CA PHE A 258 8.07 -16.32 22.73
C PHE A 258 6.68 -16.18 22.10
N ASN A 259 5.85 -17.20 22.31
CA ASN A 259 4.41 -17.16 22.10
C ASN A 259 3.73 -17.59 23.40
N VAL A 260 3.00 -16.67 24.02
CA VAL A 260 2.11 -17.01 25.14
C VAL A 260 0.68 -16.95 24.65
N VAL A 261 -0.01 -18.08 24.72
CA VAL A 261 -1.42 -18.21 24.30
C VAL A 261 -2.32 -18.21 25.52
N LYS A 262 -3.39 -17.41 25.49
CA LYS A 262 -4.38 -17.30 26.57
C LYS A 262 -5.78 -17.32 25.97
N THR A 263 -6.71 -18.00 26.64
CA THR A 263 -8.15 -17.91 26.33
C THR A 263 -8.87 -17.00 27.31
N LEU A 264 -10.14 -16.67 27.03
CA LEU A 264 -10.94 -15.83 27.91
C LEU A 264 -11.02 -16.39 29.35
N ARG A 265 -11.09 -17.72 29.52
CA ARG A 265 -11.08 -18.38 30.84
C ARG A 265 -9.77 -18.16 31.61
N GLN A 266 -8.68 -17.88 30.91
CA GLN A 266 -7.35 -17.62 31.47
C GLN A 266 -7.08 -16.11 31.64
N ASN A 267 -8.13 -15.30 31.79
CA ASN A 267 -8.07 -13.85 31.95
C ASN A 267 -7.42 -13.12 30.75
N ALA A 268 -7.59 -13.63 29.53
CA ALA A 268 -7.01 -13.00 28.34
C ALA A 268 -7.47 -11.53 28.16
N THR A 269 -8.73 -11.20 28.50
CA THR A 269 -9.23 -9.82 28.42
C THR A 269 -8.46 -8.88 29.33
N GLY A 270 -8.22 -9.27 30.59
CA GLY A 270 -7.43 -8.46 31.53
C GLY A 270 -5.99 -8.28 31.07
N LEU A 271 -5.39 -9.33 30.48
CA LEU A 271 -4.04 -9.26 29.92
C LEU A 271 -3.94 -8.33 28.71
N VAL A 272 -4.93 -8.35 27.81
CA VAL A 272 -4.95 -7.43 26.66
C VAL A 272 -5.16 -5.99 27.14
N ALA A 273 -6.11 -5.74 28.06
CA ALA A 273 -6.32 -4.41 28.62
C ALA A 273 -5.04 -3.87 29.28
N ARG A 274 -4.35 -4.70 30.06
CA ARG A 274 -3.07 -4.35 30.67
C ARG A 274 -2.01 -4.07 29.61
N TRP A 275 -1.91 -4.90 28.57
CA TRP A 275 -1.01 -4.68 27.44
C TRP A 275 -1.28 -3.34 26.72
N GLU A 276 -2.54 -2.95 26.51
CA GLU A 276 -2.88 -1.66 25.89
C GLU A 276 -2.31 -0.45 26.65
N GLU A 277 -2.30 -0.54 27.99
CA GLU A 277 -1.80 0.53 28.86
C GLU A 277 -0.28 0.69 28.80
N ILE A 278 0.48 -0.40 28.64
CA ILE A 278 1.92 -0.39 28.93
C ILE A 278 2.80 -0.78 27.74
N ALA A 279 2.27 -1.42 26.70
CA ALA A 279 3.09 -1.98 25.62
C ALA A 279 3.86 -0.91 24.83
N HIS A 280 3.31 0.30 24.76
CA HIS A 280 3.98 1.45 24.13
C HIS A 280 5.17 1.96 24.95
N GLU A 281 5.24 1.67 26.26
CA GLU A 281 6.30 2.07 27.19
C GLU A 281 7.32 0.97 27.49
N PHE A 282 7.12 -0.24 26.97
CA PHE A 282 8.09 -1.33 27.14
C PHE A 282 9.51 -0.92 26.72
N ASP A 283 10.52 -1.61 27.29
CA ASP A 283 11.89 -1.53 26.80
C ASP A 283 11.90 -1.61 25.26
N THR A 284 12.65 -0.73 24.59
CA THR A 284 12.64 -0.68 23.13
C THR A 284 13.18 -1.94 22.47
N ASN A 285 13.91 -2.79 23.20
CA ASN A 285 14.31 -4.12 22.76
C ASN A 285 13.17 -5.14 22.77
N LEU A 286 12.10 -4.88 23.52
CA LEU A 286 10.94 -5.77 23.64
C LEU A 286 9.82 -5.35 22.69
N PHE A 287 9.42 -6.28 21.82
CA PHE A 287 8.24 -6.16 20.97
C PHE A 287 7.28 -7.29 21.29
N VAL A 288 6.07 -6.96 21.72
CA VAL A 288 5.00 -7.92 21.98
C VAL A 288 3.77 -7.48 21.19
N ARG A 289 3.43 -8.17 20.10
CA ARG A 289 2.15 -7.97 19.41
C ARG A 289 1.09 -8.90 19.95
N VAL A 290 -0.17 -8.47 19.86
CA VAL A 290 -1.33 -9.27 20.23
C VAL A 290 -2.04 -9.73 18.95
N ILE A 291 -2.31 -11.02 18.84
CA ILE A 291 -3.14 -11.61 17.79
C ILE A 291 -4.38 -12.19 18.46
N ALA A 292 -5.55 -11.68 18.12
CA ALA A 292 -6.82 -12.19 18.61
C ALA A 292 -7.60 -12.86 17.49
N GLN A 293 -8.13 -14.05 17.75
CA GLN A 293 -8.98 -14.78 16.82
C GLN A 293 -9.98 -15.66 17.59
N ALA A 294 -11.13 -15.89 16.99
CA ALA A 294 -12.07 -16.87 17.53
C ALA A 294 -11.48 -18.28 17.46
N SER A 295 -11.73 -19.08 18.48
CA SER A 295 -11.25 -20.45 18.62
C SER A 295 -12.28 -21.29 19.38
N LYS A 296 -11.95 -22.56 19.62
CA LYS A 296 -12.72 -23.46 20.48
C LYS A 296 -11.87 -23.92 21.66
N GLU A 297 -12.48 -24.00 22.82
CA GLU A 297 -11.91 -24.64 24.01
C GLU A 297 -11.85 -26.16 23.82
N SER A 298 -11.15 -26.86 24.73
CA SER A 298 -11.05 -28.33 24.72
C SER A 298 -12.40 -29.04 24.88
N ASP A 299 -13.38 -28.39 25.53
CA ASP A 299 -14.75 -28.87 25.68
C ASP A 299 -15.65 -28.54 24.47
N GLY A 300 -15.10 -27.90 23.43
CA GLY A 300 -15.81 -27.50 22.21
C GLY A 300 -16.53 -26.15 22.29
N THR A 301 -16.56 -25.50 23.46
CA THR A 301 -17.18 -24.17 23.64
C THR A 301 -16.40 -23.10 22.85
N GLY A 302 -17.11 -22.18 22.21
CA GLY A 302 -16.49 -21.04 21.52
C GLY A 302 -15.77 -20.10 22.51
N THR A 303 -14.62 -19.58 22.11
CA THR A 303 -13.81 -18.65 22.91
C THR A 303 -13.05 -17.69 21.99
N ILE A 304 -12.39 -16.69 22.57
CA ILE A 304 -11.34 -15.93 21.89
C ILE A 304 -9.99 -16.41 22.39
N GLN A 305 -9.12 -16.77 21.45
CA GLN A 305 -7.73 -17.05 21.72
C GLN A 305 -6.91 -15.79 21.44
N ILE A 306 -6.10 -15.42 22.43
CA ILE A 306 -5.12 -14.34 22.36
C ILE A 306 -3.73 -14.95 22.32
N THR A 307 -2.95 -14.59 21.31
CA THR A 307 -1.52 -14.93 21.22
C THR A 307 -0.69 -13.67 21.42
N PHE A 308 0.10 -13.63 22.49
CA PHE A 308 1.17 -12.65 22.70
C PHE A 308 2.41 -13.15 21.97
N ASN A 309 2.61 -12.63 20.76
CA ASN A 309 3.68 -13.05 19.86
C ASN A 309 4.80 -12.02 19.88
N SER A 310 6.00 -12.45 20.26
CA SER A 310 7.05 -11.54 20.71
C SER A 310 8.45 -11.91 20.25
N PHE A 311 9.30 -10.89 20.18
CA PHE A 311 10.74 -11.06 20.27
C PHE A 311 11.38 -9.98 21.14
N TYR A 312 12.55 -10.31 21.66
CA TYR A 312 13.41 -9.44 22.45
C TYR A 312 14.82 -9.43 21.86
N LEU A 313 15.35 -8.24 21.64
CA LEU A 313 16.74 -8.04 21.21
C LEU A 313 17.69 -8.22 22.40
N GLY A 314 17.91 -9.48 22.77
CA GLY A 314 18.84 -9.89 23.83
C GLY A 314 18.58 -11.32 24.27
N ARG A 315 19.27 -11.71 25.35
CA ARG A 315 19.25 -13.08 25.89
C ARG A 315 18.03 -13.36 26.76
N LEU A 316 17.79 -14.64 27.02
CA LEU A 316 16.66 -15.13 27.80
C LEU A 316 16.58 -14.50 29.19
N GLU A 317 17.69 -14.48 29.92
CA GLU A 317 17.72 -13.98 31.30
C GLU A 317 17.36 -12.48 31.36
N GLU A 318 17.85 -11.70 30.40
CA GLU A 318 17.52 -10.28 30.25
C GLU A 318 16.03 -10.10 29.95
N LEU A 319 15.47 -10.91 29.05
CA LEU A 319 14.05 -10.89 28.74
C LEU A 319 13.21 -11.18 29.99
N LEU A 320 13.53 -12.23 30.74
CA LEU A 320 12.77 -12.59 31.94
C LEU A 320 12.80 -11.46 32.98
N ALA A 321 13.96 -10.80 33.16
CA ALA A 321 14.07 -9.65 34.04
C ALA A 321 13.23 -8.45 33.54
N VAL A 322 13.20 -8.18 32.23
CA VAL A 322 12.37 -7.12 31.65
C VAL A 322 10.88 -7.46 31.79
N ALA A 323 10.48 -8.70 31.46
CA ALA A 323 9.09 -9.15 31.54
C ALA A 323 8.55 -9.10 32.97
N LEU A 324 9.35 -9.50 33.97
CA LEU A 324 8.97 -9.43 35.38
C LEU A 324 8.72 -7.99 35.86
N ARG A 325 9.47 -7.01 35.34
CA ARG A 325 9.27 -5.59 35.70
C ARG A 325 8.14 -4.94 34.91
N SER A 326 8.03 -5.24 33.62
CA SER A 326 7.17 -4.51 32.70
C SER A 326 5.82 -5.15 32.49
N PHE A 327 5.70 -6.48 32.52
CA PHE A 327 4.44 -7.18 32.29
C PHE A 327 4.37 -8.54 33.05
N PRO A 328 4.54 -8.53 34.39
CA PRO A 328 4.54 -9.76 35.20
C PRO A 328 3.24 -10.57 35.09
N GLU A 329 2.11 -9.90 34.83
CA GLU A 329 0.79 -10.50 34.73
C GLU A 329 0.70 -11.56 33.61
N LEU A 330 1.53 -11.44 32.56
CA LEU A 330 1.59 -12.43 31.47
C LEU A 330 2.06 -13.81 31.97
N GLY A 331 2.85 -13.84 33.03
CA GLY A 331 3.41 -15.07 33.62
C GLY A 331 4.43 -15.75 32.71
N LEU A 332 5.24 -14.97 31.99
CA LEU A 332 6.26 -15.49 31.09
C LEU A 332 7.33 -16.30 31.86
N THR A 333 7.63 -17.49 31.37
CA THR A 333 8.68 -18.36 31.94
C THR A 333 9.77 -18.68 30.93
N ALA A 334 10.87 -19.25 31.40
CA ALA A 334 11.95 -19.74 30.54
C ALA A 334 11.49 -20.78 29.51
N ALA A 335 10.48 -21.60 29.86
CA ALA A 335 9.95 -22.65 29.00
C ALA A 335 9.16 -22.11 27.79
N ASP A 336 8.64 -20.89 27.89
CA ASP A 336 7.90 -20.24 26.80
C ASP A 336 8.82 -19.60 25.75
N CYS A 337 10.12 -19.51 26.06
CA CYS A 337 11.08 -18.71 25.33
C CYS A 337 12.05 -19.57 24.52
N THR A 338 12.60 -19.01 23.44
CA THR A 338 13.66 -19.66 22.66
C THR A 338 14.66 -18.61 22.18
N GLU A 339 15.93 -18.80 22.54
CA GLU A 339 17.04 -18.03 21.96
C GLU A 339 17.33 -18.52 20.53
N ARG A 340 17.57 -17.58 19.63
CA ARG A 340 17.84 -17.85 18.20
C ARG A 340 18.56 -16.66 17.57
N SER A 341 19.05 -16.81 16.34
CA SER A 341 19.52 -15.66 15.56
C SER A 341 18.36 -14.74 15.16
N TRP A 342 18.66 -13.49 14.80
CA TRP A 342 17.63 -12.59 14.26
C TRP A 342 16.95 -13.15 13.00
N LEU A 343 17.71 -13.72 12.07
CA LEU A 343 17.14 -14.30 10.85
C LEU A 343 16.13 -15.42 11.16
N GLU A 344 16.45 -16.33 12.08
CA GLU A 344 15.52 -17.40 12.50
C GLU A 344 14.30 -16.86 13.25
N SER A 345 14.45 -15.75 13.99
CA SER A 345 13.31 -15.10 14.65
C SER A 345 12.30 -14.54 13.65
N THR A 346 12.73 -14.13 12.46
CA THR A 346 11.81 -13.64 11.42
C THR A 346 10.95 -14.76 10.83
N LEU A 347 11.42 -16.02 10.80
CA LEU A 347 10.59 -17.18 10.43
C LEU A 347 9.54 -17.51 11.50
N PHE A 348 9.89 -17.31 12.78
CA PHE A 348 8.98 -17.53 13.89
C PHE A 348 7.71 -16.68 13.78
N PHE A 349 7.81 -15.41 13.37
CA PHE A 349 6.67 -14.52 13.18
C PHE A 349 5.70 -14.95 12.06
N ASN A 350 6.16 -15.77 11.11
CA ASN A 350 5.36 -16.27 10.00
C ASN A 350 4.81 -17.70 10.25
N GLY A 351 4.98 -18.25 11.46
CA GLY A 351 4.62 -19.64 11.76
C GLY A 351 5.55 -20.67 11.11
N ASP A 352 6.70 -20.23 10.61
CA ASP A 352 7.69 -21.04 9.90
C ASP A 352 8.90 -21.38 10.78
N ALA A 353 8.75 -21.26 12.10
CA ALA A 353 9.82 -21.53 13.06
C ALA A 353 10.40 -22.94 12.84
N GLY A 354 11.72 -23.05 12.73
CA GLY A 354 12.43 -24.32 12.48
C GLY A 354 12.56 -24.71 11.00
N LYS A 355 11.93 -23.99 10.06
CA LYS A 355 12.20 -24.19 8.63
C LYS A 355 13.59 -23.65 8.25
N PRO A 356 14.22 -24.15 7.16
CA PRO A 356 15.47 -23.60 6.65
C PRO A 356 15.34 -22.12 6.26
N THR A 357 16.39 -21.34 6.50
CA THR A 357 16.41 -19.91 6.16
C THR A 357 16.20 -19.63 4.67
N GLU A 358 16.51 -20.60 3.80
CA GLU A 358 16.34 -20.56 2.36
C GLU A 358 14.86 -20.40 1.95
N THR A 359 13.90 -20.71 2.85
CA THR A 359 12.48 -20.43 2.64
C THR A 359 12.20 -18.94 2.38
N PHE A 360 13.03 -18.02 2.87
CA PHE A 360 12.93 -16.59 2.55
C PHE A 360 13.10 -16.26 1.06
N LEU A 361 13.74 -17.14 0.30
CA LEU A 361 13.94 -16.98 -1.14
C LEU A 361 12.75 -17.47 -1.96
N ASP A 362 11.78 -18.15 -1.33
CA ASP A 362 10.53 -18.49 -2.00
C ASP A 362 9.64 -17.26 -2.12
N ARG A 363 9.30 -16.92 -3.37
CA ARG A 363 8.46 -15.78 -3.72
C ARG A 363 6.99 -16.16 -3.87
N LYS A 364 6.67 -17.46 -3.82
CA LYS A 364 5.30 -17.95 -3.94
C LYS A 364 4.55 -17.68 -2.64
N GLN A 365 3.29 -17.29 -2.79
CA GLN A 365 2.40 -17.22 -1.64
C GLN A 365 2.13 -18.63 -1.13
N ALA A 366 2.13 -18.81 0.19
CA ALA A 366 1.83 -20.10 0.80
C ALA A 366 0.40 -20.57 0.52
N THR A 367 -0.54 -19.64 0.28
CA THR A 367 -1.96 -19.95 0.08
C THR A 367 -2.58 -19.08 -1.01
N ASN A 368 -3.29 -19.73 -1.93
CA ASN A 368 -4.17 -19.09 -2.91
C ASN A 368 -5.49 -18.69 -2.23
N SER A 369 -5.53 -17.50 -1.64
CA SER A 369 -6.69 -17.00 -0.89
C SER A 369 -7.08 -15.58 -1.25
N SER A 370 -8.33 -15.24 -1.00
CA SER A 370 -8.82 -13.86 -1.03
C SER A 370 -8.79 -13.27 0.38
N PHE A 371 -8.67 -11.95 0.47
CA PHE A 371 -8.77 -11.27 1.76
C PHE A 371 -9.30 -9.84 1.64
N LYS A 372 -9.76 -9.32 2.77
CA LYS A 372 -9.99 -7.90 3.01
C LYS A 372 -9.28 -7.54 4.32
N GLY A 373 -8.52 -6.46 4.27
CA GLY A 373 -7.91 -5.84 5.43
C GLY A 373 -8.41 -4.42 5.63
N LYS A 374 -8.42 -3.98 6.88
CA LYS A 374 -8.60 -2.58 7.29
C LYS A 374 -7.67 -2.28 8.46
N SER A 375 -7.52 -1.02 8.82
CA SER A 375 -6.67 -0.64 9.95
C SER A 375 -7.14 0.62 10.66
N ASP A 376 -6.79 0.71 11.92
CA ASP A 376 -6.92 1.91 12.74
C ASP A 376 -5.68 2.12 13.61
N PHE A 377 -5.61 3.30 14.23
CA PHE A 377 -4.68 3.61 15.31
C PHE A 377 -5.46 3.88 16.60
N VAL A 378 -4.98 3.33 17.71
CA VAL A 378 -5.56 3.55 19.04
C VAL A 378 -4.70 4.54 19.81
N LYS A 379 -5.33 5.52 20.44
CA LYS A 379 -4.67 6.61 21.18
C LYS A 379 -4.91 6.57 22.68
N VAL A 380 -5.95 5.87 23.11
CA VAL A 380 -6.34 5.66 24.51
C VAL A 380 -6.73 4.18 24.63
N PRO A 381 -6.36 3.48 25.72
CA PRO A 381 -6.72 2.07 25.89
C PRO A 381 -8.23 1.84 25.76
N ILE A 382 -8.63 0.78 25.06
CA ILE A 382 -10.03 0.39 24.90
C ILE A 382 -10.59 -0.10 26.23
N GLY A 383 -9.76 -0.82 27.01
CA GLY A 383 -10.09 -1.28 28.35
C GLY A 383 -11.00 -2.52 28.35
N GLY A 384 -11.06 -3.19 29.50
CA GLY A 384 -11.71 -4.51 29.64
C GLY A 384 -13.14 -4.56 29.11
N GLY A 385 -14.01 -3.62 29.51
CA GLY A 385 -15.40 -3.61 29.07
C GLY A 385 -15.60 -3.32 27.57
N GLY A 386 -14.66 -2.60 26.93
CA GLY A 386 -14.67 -2.42 25.48
C GLY A 386 -14.21 -3.69 24.76
N LEU A 387 -13.14 -4.32 25.26
CA LEU A 387 -12.62 -5.59 24.75
C LEU A 387 -13.65 -6.72 24.85
N GLU A 388 -14.40 -6.83 25.94
CA GLU A 388 -15.49 -7.83 26.07
C GLU A 388 -16.53 -7.70 24.96
N LYS A 389 -16.90 -6.47 24.59
CA LYS A 389 -17.83 -6.23 23.47
C LYS A 389 -17.22 -6.60 22.13
N ILE A 390 -15.92 -6.37 21.94
CA ILE A 390 -15.17 -6.78 20.75
C ILE A 390 -15.14 -8.31 20.64
N TRP A 391 -14.83 -9.01 21.73
CA TRP A 391 -14.83 -10.46 21.79
C TRP A 391 -16.19 -11.05 21.48
N TRP A 392 -17.25 -10.47 22.03
CA TRP A 392 -18.62 -10.86 21.73
C TRP A 392 -18.92 -10.73 20.23
N PHE A 393 -18.62 -9.58 19.62
CA PHE A 393 -18.79 -9.38 18.18
C PHE A 393 -18.00 -10.41 17.35
N MET A 394 -16.75 -10.67 17.71
CA MET A 394 -15.91 -11.64 17.02
C MET A 394 -16.46 -13.07 17.12
N MET A 395 -16.97 -13.48 18.29
CA MET A 395 -17.54 -14.81 18.49
C MET A 395 -18.84 -14.99 17.71
N GLU A 396 -19.71 -13.97 17.65
CA GLU A 396 -20.91 -14.01 16.81
C GLU A 396 -20.56 -14.15 15.33
N ALA A 397 -19.58 -13.36 14.87
CA ALA A 397 -19.15 -13.40 13.49
C ALA A 397 -18.45 -14.71 13.13
N ALA A 398 -17.68 -15.32 14.04
CA ALA A 398 -16.83 -16.47 13.76
C ALA A 398 -17.57 -17.73 13.29
N ILE A 399 -18.87 -17.83 13.54
CA ILE A 399 -19.72 -18.90 13.00
C ILE A 399 -19.73 -18.84 11.47
N GLU A 400 -19.68 -17.63 10.91
CA GLU A 400 -19.82 -17.38 9.48
C GLU A 400 -18.55 -16.82 8.83
N GLU A 401 -17.72 -16.13 9.63
CA GLU A 401 -16.72 -15.16 9.17
C GLU A 401 -15.52 -15.11 10.13
N PRO A 402 -14.54 -16.02 9.98
CA PRO A 402 -13.34 -16.02 10.83
C PRO A 402 -12.52 -14.75 10.58
N MET A 403 -12.40 -13.93 11.63
CA MET A 403 -11.65 -12.68 11.62
C MET A 403 -10.49 -12.72 12.60
N VAL A 404 -9.44 -11.98 12.25
CA VAL A 404 -8.23 -11.82 13.06
C VAL A 404 -8.01 -10.34 13.33
N LEU A 405 -7.77 -10.01 14.61
CA LEU A 405 -7.26 -8.71 15.02
C LEU A 405 -5.77 -8.84 15.32
N ILE A 406 -4.95 -7.95 14.76
CA ILE A 406 -3.51 -7.90 15.01
C ILE A 406 -3.19 -6.50 15.54
N LEU A 407 -2.72 -6.42 16.78
CA LEU A 407 -2.39 -5.18 17.47
C LEU A 407 -0.87 -5.13 17.65
N GLU A 408 -0.23 -4.10 17.08
CA GLU A 408 1.22 -3.94 17.12
C GLU A 408 1.60 -2.66 17.88
N PRO A 409 2.43 -2.76 18.93
CA PRO A 409 2.69 -1.64 19.82
C PRO A 409 3.54 -0.57 19.14
N PHE A 410 3.17 0.69 19.37
CA PHE A 410 3.94 1.88 19.00
C PHE A 410 4.77 2.34 20.21
N GLY A 411 5.00 3.65 20.37
CA GLY A 411 5.93 4.16 21.38
C GLY A 411 7.41 4.01 20.98
N GLY A 412 8.32 4.11 21.95
CA GLY A 412 9.76 4.11 21.70
C GLY A 412 10.17 5.11 20.61
N LYS A 413 10.95 4.66 19.63
CA LYS A 413 11.41 5.46 18.49
C LYS A 413 10.28 6.11 17.70
N MET A 414 9.11 5.48 17.62
CA MET A 414 7.95 6.04 16.92
C MET A 414 7.37 7.28 17.62
N SER A 415 7.69 7.51 18.91
CA SER A 415 7.31 8.73 19.62
C SER A 415 8.39 9.82 19.61
N GLU A 416 9.63 9.47 19.21
CA GLU A 416 10.73 10.43 19.08
C GLU A 416 10.74 11.12 17.70
N ILE A 417 10.34 10.39 16.65
CA ILE A 417 10.33 10.90 15.28
C ILE A 417 9.17 11.88 15.11
N GLY A 418 9.46 13.07 14.56
CA GLY A 418 8.44 14.08 14.25
C GLY A 418 7.42 13.60 13.21
N GLU A 419 6.18 14.05 13.31
CA GLU A 419 5.08 13.64 12.42
C GLU A 419 5.30 14.06 10.96
N ASP A 420 6.11 15.07 10.71
CA ASP A 420 6.46 15.60 9.39
C ASP A 420 7.83 15.13 8.89
N ALA A 421 8.56 14.28 9.64
CA ALA A 421 9.90 13.82 9.27
C ALA A 421 9.92 13.06 7.94
N ILE A 422 8.87 12.29 7.68
CA ILE A 422 8.57 11.63 6.42
C ILE A 422 7.05 11.66 6.17
N ALA A 423 6.58 11.16 5.03
CA ALA A 423 5.16 11.19 4.67
C ALA A 423 4.25 10.32 5.55
N PHE A 424 4.79 9.44 6.39
CA PHE A 424 4.02 8.69 7.39
C PHE A 424 3.87 9.51 8.69
N PRO A 425 2.64 9.87 9.11
CA PRO A 425 2.42 10.84 10.17
C PRO A 425 2.11 10.25 11.57
N HIS A 426 1.86 8.94 11.68
CA HIS A 426 1.29 8.35 12.88
C HIS A 426 2.39 8.07 13.92
N ARG A 427 2.84 9.11 14.62
CA ARG A 427 3.98 9.05 15.56
C ARG A 427 3.50 9.11 17.02
N LYS A 428 4.07 10.02 17.81
CA LYS A 428 3.72 10.26 19.22
C LYS A 428 2.21 10.37 19.43
N GLY A 429 1.70 9.76 20.51
CA GLY A 429 0.28 9.76 20.88
C GLY A 429 -0.56 8.64 20.26
N ASN A 430 0.02 7.76 19.43
CA ASN A 430 -0.59 6.50 19.04
C ASN A 430 0.03 5.38 19.89
N LEU A 431 -0.81 4.63 20.61
CA LEU A 431 -0.37 3.53 21.48
C LEU A 431 -0.01 2.29 20.68
N TYR A 432 -0.83 1.98 19.67
CA TYR A 432 -0.63 0.84 18.77
C TYR A 432 -1.43 1.04 17.47
N ASN A 433 -1.03 0.34 16.40
CA ASN A 433 -1.91 0.12 15.24
C ASN A 433 -2.68 -1.18 15.43
N ILE A 434 -3.91 -1.21 14.92
CA ILE A 434 -4.71 -2.42 14.83
C ILE A 434 -5.02 -2.71 13.36
N GLN A 435 -4.77 -3.95 12.95
CA GLN A 435 -5.19 -4.49 11.67
C GLN A 435 -6.37 -5.43 11.87
N TYR A 436 -7.42 -5.21 11.09
CA TYR A 436 -8.56 -6.11 10.92
C TYR A 436 -8.30 -6.94 9.67
N PHE A 437 -8.30 -8.27 9.79
CA PHE A 437 -8.00 -9.15 8.66
C PHE A 437 -9.02 -10.29 8.57
N MET A 438 -9.57 -10.47 7.37
CA MET A 438 -10.45 -11.59 7.03
C MET A 438 -9.91 -12.26 5.77
N ARG A 439 -9.80 -13.59 5.82
CA ARG A 439 -9.33 -14.43 4.71
C ARG A 439 -10.38 -15.47 4.39
N TRP A 440 -10.57 -15.73 3.11
CA TRP A 440 -11.51 -16.72 2.62
C TRP A 440 -11.00 -17.37 1.33
N PHE A 441 -11.63 -18.47 0.94
CA PHE A 441 -11.26 -19.27 -0.24
C PHE A 441 -12.39 -19.34 -1.27
N GLU A 442 -13.57 -18.93 -0.87
CA GLU A 442 -14.79 -18.85 -1.65
C GLU A 442 -14.61 -17.86 -2.80
N THR A 443 -15.13 -18.27 -3.96
CA THR A 443 -15.04 -17.50 -5.21
C THR A 443 -16.37 -16.90 -5.64
N GLU A 444 -17.46 -17.32 -5.00
CA GLU A 444 -18.82 -16.88 -5.33
C GLU A 444 -19.06 -15.44 -4.90
N GLU A 445 -19.63 -14.62 -5.79
CA GLU A 445 -19.83 -13.18 -5.56
C GLU A 445 -20.65 -12.91 -4.30
N ALA A 446 -21.68 -13.71 -4.02
CA ALA A 446 -22.51 -13.56 -2.82
C ALA A 446 -21.71 -13.77 -1.52
N ALA A 447 -20.82 -14.78 -1.49
CA ALA A 447 -19.92 -15.01 -0.36
C ALA A 447 -18.91 -13.87 -0.22
N ILE A 448 -18.32 -13.41 -1.33
CA ILE A 448 -17.40 -12.26 -1.35
C ILE A 448 -18.07 -11.01 -0.77
N GLN A 449 -19.30 -10.68 -1.18
CA GLN A 449 -20.01 -9.52 -0.64
C GLN A 449 -20.30 -9.66 0.85
N LYS A 450 -20.66 -10.86 1.31
CA LYS A 450 -20.84 -11.15 2.73
C LYS A 450 -19.58 -10.87 3.55
N HIS A 451 -18.42 -11.37 3.12
CA HIS A 451 -17.12 -11.09 3.77
C HIS A 451 -16.83 -9.57 3.84
N LEU A 452 -17.09 -8.84 2.74
CA LEU A 452 -16.86 -7.39 2.67
C LEU A 452 -17.81 -6.60 3.58
N GLU A 453 -19.08 -6.99 3.65
CA GLU A 453 -20.08 -6.39 4.55
C GLU A 453 -19.71 -6.59 6.01
N TRP A 454 -19.28 -7.80 6.38
CA TRP A 454 -18.83 -8.08 7.74
C TRP A 454 -17.61 -7.26 8.14
N MET A 455 -16.63 -7.11 7.25
CA MET A 455 -15.50 -6.21 7.49
C MET A 455 -15.95 -4.75 7.67
N ARG A 456 -16.96 -4.28 6.93
CA ARG A 456 -17.54 -2.93 7.10
C ARG A 456 -18.26 -2.81 8.45
N LYS A 457 -19.01 -3.83 8.87
CA LYS A 457 -19.67 -3.88 10.19
C LYS A 457 -18.65 -3.83 11.32
N LEU A 458 -17.59 -4.64 11.25
CA LEU A 458 -16.49 -4.62 12.23
C LEU A 458 -15.83 -3.24 12.29
N TYR A 459 -15.50 -2.65 11.15
CA TYR A 459 -14.89 -1.33 11.11
C TYR A 459 -15.82 -0.25 11.67
N ALA A 460 -17.12 -0.28 11.36
CA ALA A 460 -18.09 0.64 11.95
C ALA A 460 -18.18 0.45 13.48
N PHE A 461 -18.24 -0.79 13.94
CA PHE A 461 -18.28 -1.15 15.36
C PHE A 461 -17.06 -0.65 16.14
N MET A 462 -15.87 -0.66 15.52
CA MET A 462 -14.63 -0.19 16.15
C MET A 462 -14.48 1.33 16.24
N ALA A 463 -15.32 2.11 15.54
CA ALA A 463 -15.22 3.57 15.46
C ALA A 463 -15.08 4.31 16.82
N PRO A 464 -15.83 3.99 17.89
CA PRO A 464 -15.74 4.72 19.15
C PRO A 464 -14.49 4.40 19.97
N TYR A 465 -13.72 3.37 19.60
CA TYR A 465 -12.57 2.87 20.36
C TYR A 465 -11.22 3.32 19.79
N VAL A 466 -11.22 3.91 18.60
CA VAL A 466 -10.01 4.23 17.83
C VAL A 466 -9.88 5.73 17.62
N SER A 467 -8.79 6.17 16.99
CA SER A 467 -8.61 7.58 16.64
C SER A 467 -9.83 8.15 15.87
N GLY A 468 -10.20 9.39 16.19
CA GLY A 468 -11.18 10.18 15.46
C GLY A 468 -10.59 11.52 15.01
N GLU A 469 -11.29 12.19 14.08
CA GLU A 469 -11.00 13.56 13.62
C GLU A 469 -9.53 13.83 13.16
N PRO A 470 -9.03 13.20 12.08
CA PRO A 470 -9.65 12.13 11.30
C PRO A 470 -9.36 10.74 11.88
N ARG A 471 -10.23 9.77 11.56
CA ARG A 471 -9.98 8.35 11.83
C ARG A 471 -8.81 7.85 10.99
N ALA A 472 -7.67 7.63 11.65
CA ALA A 472 -6.40 7.33 11.02
C ALA A 472 -6.37 5.92 10.41
N ALA A 473 -5.67 5.76 9.29
CA ALA A 473 -5.51 4.48 8.61
C ALA A 473 -4.08 4.36 8.05
N TYR A 474 -3.59 3.14 7.86
CA TYR A 474 -2.24 2.93 7.32
C TYR A 474 -2.25 2.69 5.81
N TYR A 475 -1.47 3.47 5.05
CA TYR A 475 -1.48 3.45 3.58
C TYR A 475 -1.16 2.08 2.96
N ASN A 476 -0.24 1.31 3.55
CA ASN A 476 0.09 -0.03 3.04
C ASN A 476 -1.03 -1.05 3.29
N TYR A 477 -1.97 -0.77 4.21
CA TYR A 477 -3.23 -1.51 4.35
C TYR A 477 -4.34 -0.77 3.59
N LYS A 478 -4.08 -0.55 2.30
CA LYS A 478 -4.93 0.26 1.43
C LYS A 478 -6.38 -0.19 1.52
N ASP A 479 -7.26 0.78 1.67
CA ASP A 479 -8.70 0.56 1.83
C ASP A 479 -9.48 1.54 0.94
N ILE A 480 -10.15 1.00 -0.09
CA ILE A 480 -10.97 1.83 -0.99
C ILE A 480 -12.27 2.30 -0.37
N ASP A 481 -12.72 1.70 0.74
CA ASP A 481 -13.95 2.13 1.42
C ASP A 481 -13.76 3.48 2.14
N LEU A 482 -12.50 3.90 2.39
CA LEU A 482 -12.20 5.23 2.93
C LEU A 482 -12.47 6.35 1.92
N GLY A 483 -12.49 6.02 0.63
CA GLY A 483 -12.60 6.94 -0.49
C GLY A 483 -11.61 6.62 -1.60
N ARG A 484 -11.95 7.01 -2.83
CA ARG A 484 -11.11 6.83 -4.01
C ARG A 484 -11.40 7.90 -5.05
N ASN A 485 -10.38 8.27 -5.81
CA ASN A 485 -10.54 9.05 -7.02
C ASN A 485 -11.22 8.18 -8.09
N VAL A 486 -12.16 8.77 -8.83
CA VAL A 486 -12.88 8.10 -9.90
C VAL A 486 -12.13 8.36 -11.21
N GLU A 487 -11.52 7.32 -11.80
CA GLU A 487 -10.85 7.44 -13.11
C GLU A 487 -11.84 7.94 -14.18
N GLY A 488 -11.36 8.80 -15.08
CA GLY A 488 -12.17 9.40 -16.16
C GLY A 488 -13.01 10.60 -15.72
N LYS A 489 -13.26 10.79 -14.42
CA LYS A 489 -13.86 12.02 -13.87
C LYS A 489 -12.73 12.85 -13.27
N GLY A 490 -12.54 14.09 -13.73
CA GLY A 490 -11.54 15.00 -13.16
C GLY A 490 -11.63 14.97 -11.63
N THR A 491 -10.56 14.67 -10.92
CA THR A 491 -10.59 14.49 -9.46
C THR A 491 -10.36 15.84 -8.78
N THR A 492 -11.10 16.17 -7.71
CA THR A 492 -10.78 17.36 -6.90
C THR A 492 -9.89 17.01 -5.74
N TYR A 493 -9.03 17.96 -5.36
CA TYR A 493 -8.36 17.96 -4.06
C TYR A 493 -9.34 17.76 -2.91
N SER A 494 -10.49 18.44 -2.92
CA SER A 494 -11.51 18.30 -1.86
C SER A 494 -12.03 16.88 -1.68
N SER A 495 -12.27 16.13 -2.77
CA SER A 495 -12.72 14.73 -2.70
C SER A 495 -11.63 13.79 -2.19
N ALA A 496 -10.38 14.09 -2.52
CA ALA A 496 -9.24 13.26 -2.15
C ALA A 496 -8.74 13.53 -0.72
N LYS A 497 -8.94 14.75 -0.24
CA LYS A 497 -8.64 15.17 1.13
C LYS A 497 -9.29 14.24 2.16
N VAL A 498 -10.53 13.82 1.92
CA VAL A 498 -11.30 12.94 2.83
C VAL A 498 -10.55 11.66 3.21
N TRP A 499 -9.97 10.97 2.24
CA TRP A 499 -9.21 9.74 2.49
C TRP A 499 -7.72 10.05 2.74
N GLY A 500 -7.18 11.10 2.13
CA GLY A 500 -5.78 11.50 2.30
C GLY A 500 -5.45 11.92 3.72
N GLU A 501 -6.35 12.63 4.39
CA GLU A 501 -6.17 13.02 5.80
C GLU A 501 -6.19 11.82 6.75
N LYS A 502 -6.87 10.72 6.39
CA LYS A 502 -6.84 9.49 7.18
C LYS A 502 -5.48 8.79 7.11
N TYR A 503 -4.87 8.74 5.92
CA TYR A 503 -3.55 8.12 5.74
C TYR A 503 -2.39 9.01 6.17
N PHE A 504 -2.54 10.33 6.05
CA PHE A 504 -1.41 11.26 6.12
C PHE A 504 -1.60 12.39 7.14
N LYS A 505 -2.79 12.58 7.71
CA LYS A 505 -3.17 13.82 8.44
C LYS A 505 -3.13 15.07 7.53
N ALA A 506 -3.74 16.15 7.98
CA ALA A 506 -3.99 17.36 7.17
C ALA A 506 -2.73 18.01 6.58
N ALA A 507 -1.72 18.28 7.40
CA ALA A 507 -0.52 19.01 6.98
C ALA A 507 0.32 18.23 5.94
N THR A 508 0.50 16.94 6.19
CA THR A 508 1.23 16.03 5.30
C THR A 508 0.46 15.80 4.00
N ALA A 509 -0.88 15.64 4.06
CA ALA A 509 -1.70 15.50 2.85
C ALA A 509 -1.60 16.74 1.94
N ALA A 510 -1.61 17.94 2.53
CA ALA A 510 -1.45 19.17 1.77
C ALA A 510 -0.07 19.27 1.09
N THR A 511 1.00 18.84 1.77
CA THR A 511 2.38 18.82 1.24
C THR A 511 2.50 17.82 0.09
N GLN A 512 2.01 16.59 0.28
CA GLN A 512 2.00 15.56 -0.76
C GLN A 512 1.26 15.99 -2.03
N ALA A 513 0.16 16.74 -1.88
CA ALA A 513 -0.58 17.25 -3.02
C ALA A 513 0.23 18.29 -3.81
N ARG A 514 1.05 19.10 -3.14
CA ARG A 514 1.94 20.10 -3.77
C ARG A 514 3.11 19.45 -4.50
N ASP A 515 3.72 18.42 -3.90
CA ASP A 515 4.95 17.81 -4.42
C ASP A 515 4.70 16.85 -5.60
N ARG A 516 3.45 16.73 -6.02
CA ARG A 516 3.05 15.83 -7.09
C ARG A 516 3.32 16.43 -8.47
N PRO A 517 3.98 15.68 -9.39
CA PRO A 517 4.14 16.12 -10.78
C PRO A 517 2.80 16.31 -11.50
N HIS A 518 2.65 17.42 -12.25
CA HIS A 518 1.48 17.66 -13.10
C HIS A 518 1.23 16.50 -14.08
N GLY A 519 0.00 16.00 -14.15
CA GLY A 519 -0.42 14.97 -15.11
C GLY A 519 -0.37 13.52 -14.61
N SER A 520 0.22 13.25 -13.44
CA SER A 520 0.04 11.96 -12.75
C SER A 520 -1.45 11.80 -12.39
N ARG A 521 -2.11 10.67 -12.69
CA ARG A 521 -3.52 10.39 -12.29
C ARG A 521 -3.65 8.96 -11.78
N ARG A 522 -3.92 8.76 -10.48
CA ARG A 522 -4.30 7.45 -9.89
C ARG A 522 -5.42 7.57 -8.86
N ARG A 523 -6.05 6.42 -8.53
CA ARG A 523 -7.23 6.32 -7.66
C ARG A 523 -7.00 6.66 -6.18
N SER A 524 -5.78 6.48 -5.67
CA SER A 524 -5.43 6.67 -4.26
C SER A 524 -4.22 7.60 -4.08
N SER A 525 -4.09 8.57 -4.98
CA SER A 525 -3.05 9.62 -4.95
C SER A 525 -3.71 10.98 -4.84
N LEU A 526 -3.24 11.84 -3.95
CA LEU A 526 -3.79 13.18 -3.77
C LEU A 526 -3.57 14.00 -5.06
N PRO A 527 -4.62 14.56 -5.70
CA PRO A 527 -4.48 15.46 -6.84
C PRO A 527 -3.88 16.79 -6.40
N HIS A 528 -3.21 17.48 -7.32
CA HIS A 528 -2.61 18.77 -7.02
C HIS A 528 -3.71 19.77 -6.65
N PRO A 529 -3.48 20.72 -5.71
CA PRO A 529 -4.52 21.68 -5.30
C PRO A 529 -5.12 22.49 -6.47
N CYS A 530 -4.37 22.66 -7.55
CA CYS A 530 -4.78 23.38 -8.77
C CYS A 530 -5.47 22.51 -9.84
N ASP A 531 -5.70 21.21 -9.61
CA ASP A 531 -6.23 20.28 -10.64
C ASP A 531 -7.72 20.49 -11.01
N ARG A 532 -8.37 21.58 -10.56
CA ARG A 532 -9.65 22.05 -11.13
C ARG A 532 -9.78 23.57 -11.12
N GLU A 533 -9.42 24.19 -12.25
CA GLU A 533 -10.03 25.45 -12.73
C GLU A 533 -10.03 25.60 -14.27
N ARG A 534 -9.67 24.55 -15.03
CA ARG A 534 -9.80 24.53 -16.50
C ARG A 534 -10.81 23.48 -16.95
N SER A 535 -12.08 23.76 -16.77
CA SER A 535 -13.10 23.25 -17.70
C SER A 535 -12.88 23.94 -19.05
N ARG A 536 -12.48 23.18 -20.07
CA ARG A 536 -12.53 23.66 -21.46
C ARG A 536 -13.99 24.02 -21.76
N PRO A 537 -14.35 25.26 -22.14
CA PRO A 537 -15.68 25.52 -22.63
C PRO A 537 -15.88 24.73 -23.92
N ALA A 538 -16.92 23.91 -23.95
CA ALA A 538 -17.39 23.31 -25.18
C ALA A 538 -17.69 24.43 -26.18
N LEU A 539 -17.00 24.44 -27.32
CA LEU A 539 -17.37 25.25 -28.46
C LEU A 539 -18.79 24.84 -28.88
N ARG A 540 -19.78 25.67 -28.55
CA ARG A 540 -21.07 25.70 -29.25
C ARG A 540 -20.99 26.76 -30.34
N PRO A 541 -21.55 26.52 -31.54
CA PRO A 541 -21.61 27.53 -32.59
C PRO A 541 -22.64 28.59 -32.19
N THR A 542 -22.20 29.83 -32.05
CA THR A 542 -23.08 30.99 -31.86
C THR A 542 -23.63 31.44 -33.20
N THR A 543 -24.92 31.21 -33.43
CA THR A 543 -25.75 31.95 -34.38
C THR A 543 -25.95 33.37 -33.87
N ALA A 544 -25.72 34.35 -34.74
CA ALA A 544 -25.91 35.76 -34.48
C ALA A 544 -27.41 36.13 -34.46
N MET A 545 -27.83 36.92 -33.46
CA MET A 545 -28.92 37.88 -33.63
C MET A 545 -28.75 39.07 -32.68
N THR A 546 -29.09 40.23 -33.22
CA THR A 546 -28.76 41.59 -32.81
C THR A 546 -29.77 42.24 -31.85
N ARG A 547 -29.22 43.12 -30.98
CA ARG A 547 -29.74 44.41 -30.46
C ARG A 547 -30.89 44.43 -29.43
N GLY A 548 -30.63 45.14 -28.32
CA GLY A 548 -31.63 45.81 -27.47
C GLY A 548 -30.99 46.44 -26.22
N ARG A 549 -31.06 47.77 -26.08
CA ARG A 549 -30.47 48.62 -25.01
C ARG A 549 -31.39 48.76 -23.79
N ALA A 550 -30.78 49.25 -22.68
CA ALA A 550 -31.34 50.03 -21.55
C ALA A 550 -32.03 49.21 -20.42
N LEU A 551 -31.94 49.49 -19.11
CA LEU A 551 -31.56 50.67 -18.30
C LEU A 551 -31.29 50.24 -16.84
N ALA A 552 -30.72 51.15 -16.04
CA ALA A 552 -30.25 51.01 -14.66
C ALA A 552 -31.32 50.74 -13.57
N GLY A 553 -30.86 50.24 -12.42
CA GLY A 553 -31.62 50.16 -11.17
C GLY A 553 -30.76 49.64 -10.01
N ASP A 554 -30.24 50.56 -9.19
CA ASP A 554 -29.50 50.34 -7.95
C ASP A 554 -30.31 49.59 -6.88
N LEU A 555 -29.69 48.62 -6.20
CA LEU A 555 -30.04 48.20 -4.84
C LEU A 555 -28.76 47.77 -4.09
N THR A 556 -28.44 48.53 -3.05
CA THR A 556 -27.38 48.30 -2.06
C THR A 556 -27.81 47.25 -1.02
N ALA A 557 -26.92 46.31 -0.68
CA ALA A 557 -26.53 45.92 0.69
C ALA A 557 -25.83 44.54 0.73
N GLY A 558 -24.73 44.46 1.49
CA GLY A 558 -24.18 43.19 1.99
C GLY A 558 -22.70 42.95 1.68
N GLN A 559 -21.82 43.50 2.53
CA GLN A 559 -20.41 43.10 2.59
C GLN A 559 -20.30 41.62 2.97
N ALA A 560 -19.66 40.82 2.10
CA ALA A 560 -19.13 39.50 2.41
C ALA A 560 -17.59 39.55 2.34
N PRO A 561 -16.86 38.86 3.23
CA PRO A 561 -15.41 38.98 3.32
C PRO A 561 -14.73 38.37 2.09
N ALA A 562 -13.68 39.05 1.63
CA ALA A 562 -12.86 38.64 0.51
C ALA A 562 -12.31 37.21 0.70
N THR A 563 -12.68 36.31 -0.19
CA THR A 563 -11.99 35.03 -0.38
C THR A 563 -10.61 35.33 -0.96
N THR A 564 -9.58 35.31 -0.11
CA THR A 564 -8.19 35.23 -0.56
C THR A 564 -8.02 34.02 -1.48
N SER A 565 -7.60 34.27 -2.73
CA SER A 565 -7.24 33.20 -3.64
C SER A 565 -6.06 32.42 -3.05
N VAL A 566 -6.16 31.10 -3.02
CA VAL A 566 -5.10 30.18 -2.54
C VAL A 566 -3.90 30.14 -3.52
N CYS A 567 -3.91 30.98 -4.56
CA CYS A 567 -2.83 31.13 -5.54
C CYS A 567 -1.90 32.32 -5.26
N GLY A 568 -1.99 32.97 -4.10
CA GLY A 568 -0.97 33.92 -3.64
C GLY A 568 0.22 33.19 -3.02
N ARG A 569 1.44 33.52 -3.46
CA ARG A 569 2.73 32.98 -2.98
C ARG A 569 2.77 32.86 -1.45
N LEU A 570 2.60 31.64 -0.93
CA LEU A 570 3.07 31.28 0.41
C LEU A 570 4.56 30.90 0.29
N PRO A 571 5.44 31.41 1.16
CA PRO A 571 6.88 31.39 0.94
C PRO A 571 7.43 29.96 0.87
N SER A 572 8.26 29.73 -0.13
CA SER A 572 9.21 28.61 -0.21
C SER A 572 10.07 28.59 1.05
N ARG A 573 10.24 27.42 1.68
CA ARG A 573 11.26 27.24 2.73
C ARG A 573 12.64 27.44 2.10
N LEU A 574 13.22 28.63 2.30
CA LEU A 574 14.63 28.90 2.14
C LEU A 574 15.10 29.84 3.26
N ALA A 575 16.28 29.51 3.77
CA ALA A 575 17.16 30.28 4.65
C ALA A 575 16.83 30.33 6.15
N ALA A 576 17.47 29.43 6.90
CA ALA A 576 18.24 29.82 8.08
C ALA A 576 19.52 28.95 8.11
N ALA A 577 20.56 29.44 7.44
CA ALA A 577 21.95 29.08 7.75
C ALA A 577 22.35 29.83 9.03
N TYR A 578 23.21 29.24 9.87
CA TYR A 578 24.28 29.92 10.63
C TYR A 578 25.11 28.87 11.41
N PRO A 579 26.42 29.12 11.63
CA PRO A 579 27.35 30.01 10.91
C PRO A 579 28.06 29.31 9.76
#